data_AF-A0A3N5QL87-F1
#
_entry.id   AF-A0A3N5QL87-F1
#
_cell.length_a   1.000
_cell.length_b   1.000
_cell.length_c   1.000
_cell.angle_alpha   90.00
_cell.angle_beta   90.00
_cell.angle_gamma   90.00
#
_symmetry.space_group_name_H-M   'P 1'
#
loop_
_entity.id
_entity.type
_entity.pdbx_description
1 polymer ?
#
loop_
_entity_poly.entity_id
_entity_poly.type
_entity_poly.pdbx_seq_one_letter_code
_entity_poly.pdbx_strand_id
1 'polypeptide(L)'
;MERINSTDPPIDPVPVPEPQQIAVQRKLLNRWSLFALFAISAASTVLYVSNVIAVNRLSAECDALKHDVDSLHVLNQSLRTESYRLQSAERVTRIATEKLGMIAPEEAPTILAE
;
A
#
# COMPACT_ATOMS: atom_id res chain seq x y z
N MET A 1 -29.62 83.75 51.50
CA MET A 1 -29.87 83.74 50.04
C MET A 1 -28.51 83.65 49.38
N GLU A 2 -28.13 82.70 48.53
CA GLU A 2 -28.88 81.75 47.71
C GLU A 2 -27.92 80.66 47.20
N ARG A 3 -28.27 79.40 47.47
CA ARG A 3 -28.06 78.16 46.70
C ARG A 3 -26.69 77.88 46.06
N ILE A 4 -26.00 76.95 46.73
CA ILE A 4 -25.25 75.84 46.11
C ILE A 4 -26.19 75.16 45.12
N ASN A 5 -25.84 75.09 43.83
CA ASN A 5 -26.52 74.18 42.92
C ASN A 5 -25.64 73.70 41.77
N SER A 6 -25.46 72.38 41.75
CA SER A 6 -25.35 71.49 40.59
C SER A 6 -24.11 71.65 39.70
N THR A 7 -23.04 70.89 39.95
CA THR A 7 -22.90 69.50 39.46
C THR A 7 -22.93 69.47 37.93
N ASP A 8 -21.76 69.65 37.31
CA ASP A 8 -21.54 69.14 35.96
C ASP A 8 -21.94 67.66 35.94
N PRO A 9 -22.83 67.23 35.03
CA PRO A 9 -23.20 65.83 34.96
C PRO A 9 -21.95 65.00 34.59
N PRO A 10 -21.75 63.82 35.17
CA PRO A 10 -20.78 62.88 34.63
C PRO A 10 -21.26 62.52 33.22
N ILE A 11 -20.46 62.89 32.21
CA ILE A 11 -20.68 62.44 30.85
C ILE A 11 -20.34 60.95 30.85
N ASP A 12 -21.34 60.12 31.16
CA ASP A 12 -21.26 58.69 30.90
C ASP A 12 -21.02 58.54 29.38
N PRO A 13 -19.98 57.83 28.94
CA PRO A 13 -19.74 57.64 27.52
C PRO A 13 -20.94 56.89 26.95
N VAL A 14 -21.69 57.57 26.08
CA VAL A 14 -22.79 56.97 25.31
C VAL A 14 -22.22 55.74 24.61
N PRO A 15 -22.81 54.54 24.77
CA PRO A 15 -22.35 53.36 24.07
C PRO A 15 -22.55 53.61 22.57
N VAL A 16 -21.46 53.90 21.87
CA VAL A 16 -21.47 54.05 20.42
C VAL A 16 -21.95 52.72 19.84
N PRO A 17 -23.07 52.68 19.11
CA PRO A 17 -23.51 51.44 18.48
C PRO A 17 -22.42 51.00 17.51
N GLU A 18 -21.81 49.83 17.77
CA GLU A 18 -20.81 49.25 16.87
C GLU A 18 -21.39 49.22 15.45
N PRO A 19 -20.60 49.61 14.43
CA PRO A 19 -21.08 49.58 13.04
C PRO A 19 -21.46 48.13 12.70
N GLN A 20 -22.76 47.92 12.50
CA GLN A 20 -23.41 46.61 12.33
C GLN A 20 -22.74 45.74 11.24
N GLN A 21 -22.03 46.37 10.30
CA GLN A 21 -21.25 45.73 9.24
C GLN A 21 -20.12 44.85 9.77
N ILE A 22 -19.43 45.25 10.85
CA ILE A 22 -18.32 44.48 11.42
C ILE A 22 -18.86 43.23 12.13
N ALA A 23 -20.02 43.32 12.77
CA ALA A 23 -20.66 42.20 13.45
C ALA A 23 -21.20 41.13 12.47
N VAL A 24 -21.75 41.54 11.32
CA VAL A 24 -22.25 40.60 10.29
C VAL A 24 -21.09 39.91 9.57
N GLN A 25 -20.02 40.63 9.21
CA GLN A 25 -18.84 40.04 8.55
C GLN A 25 -18.19 38.96 9.42
N ARG A 26 -17.98 39.23 10.72
CA ARG A 26 -17.44 38.24 11.67
C ARG A 26 -18.30 36.97 11.75
N LYS A 27 -19.63 37.08 11.67
CA LYS A 27 -20.55 35.94 11.72
C LYS A 27 -20.53 35.07 10.44
N LEU A 28 -20.41 35.70 9.27
CA LEU A 28 -20.39 34.99 7.99
C LEU A 28 -19.04 34.29 7.76
N LEU A 29 -17.93 34.99 8.03
CA LEU A 29 -16.58 34.41 7.96
C LEU A 29 -16.44 33.18 8.87
N ASN A 30 -17.03 33.21 10.07
CA ASN A 30 -16.93 32.09 11.01
C ASN A 30 -17.71 30.85 10.54
N ARG A 31 -18.93 31.01 10.02
CA ARG A 31 -19.76 29.86 9.57
C ARG A 31 -19.22 29.23 8.29
N TRP A 32 -18.85 30.04 7.29
CA TRP A 32 -18.28 29.53 6.04
C TRP A 32 -16.90 28.90 6.25
N SER A 33 -16.08 29.45 7.16
CA SER A 33 -14.81 28.82 7.54
C SER A 33 -15.02 27.46 8.20
N LEU A 34 -16.03 27.33 9.08
CA LEU A 34 -16.38 26.04 9.69
C LEU A 34 -16.85 25.02 8.65
N PHE A 35 -17.68 25.43 7.70
CA PHE A 35 -18.10 24.56 6.59
C PHE A 35 -16.92 24.16 5.71
N ALA A 36 -16.03 25.09 5.37
CA ALA A 36 -14.83 24.79 4.59
C ALA A 36 -13.90 23.83 5.34
N LEU A 37 -13.67 24.04 6.64
CA LEU A 37 -12.90 23.14 7.48
C LEU A 37 -13.50 21.73 7.50
N PHE A 38 -14.81 21.63 7.67
CA PHE A 38 -15.52 20.34 7.70
C PHE A 38 -15.47 19.63 6.35
N ALA A 39 -15.63 20.38 5.25
CA ALA A 39 -15.50 19.84 3.91
C ALA A 39 -14.07 19.33 3.64
N ILE A 40 -13.05 20.09 4.06
CA ILE A 40 -11.65 19.70 3.93
C ILE A 40 -11.35 18.47 4.79
N SER A 41 -11.84 18.41 6.03
CA SER A 41 -11.60 17.25 6.90
C SER A 41 -12.26 15.99 6.35
N ALA A 42 -13.49 16.11 5.83
CA ALA A 42 -14.19 15.01 5.18
C ALA A 42 -13.43 14.55 3.92
N ALA A 43 -13.04 15.49 3.05
CA ALA A 43 -12.26 15.18 1.85
C ALA A 43 -10.93 14.51 2.19
N SER A 44 -10.22 15.01 3.21
CA SER A 44 -8.96 14.44 3.70
C SER A 44 -9.15 13.00 4.19
N THR A 45 -10.23 12.74 4.92
CA THR A 45 -10.57 11.38 5.40
C THR A 45 -10.81 10.42 4.23
N VAL A 46 -11.59 10.84 3.23
CA VAL A 46 -11.87 10.02 2.04
C VAL A 46 -10.58 9.75 1.25
N LEU A 47 -9.74 10.76 1.06
CA LEU A 47 -8.47 10.61 0.35
C LEU A 47 -7.53 9.65 1.08
N TYR A 48 -7.45 9.76 2.41
CA TYR A 48 -6.66 8.85 3.22
C TYR A 48 -7.15 7.40 3.12
N VAL A 49 -8.45 7.17 3.30
CA VAL A 49 -9.03 5.83 3.19
C VAL A 49 -8.82 5.25 1.79
N SER A 50 -9.01 6.07 0.74
CA SER A 50 -8.76 5.64 -0.64
C SER A 50 -7.30 5.24 -0.86
N ASN A 51 -6.36 5.98 -0.28
CA ASN A 51 -4.93 5.67 -0.38
C ASN A 51 -4.60 4.36 0.36
N VAL A 52 -5.10 4.18 1.59
CA VAL A 52 -4.89 2.95 2.37
C VAL A 52 -5.46 1.73 1.64
N ILE A 53 -6.65 1.84 1.04
CA ILE A 53 -7.24 0.74 0.24
C ILE A 53 -6.37 0.43 -0.97
N ALA A 54 -5.87 1.45 -1.67
CA ALA A 54 -5.01 1.27 -2.84
C ALA A 54 -3.70 0.57 -2.47
N VAL A 55 -3.07 0.99 -1.37
CA VAL A 55 -1.85 0.35 -0.86
C VAL A 55 -2.12 -1.11 -0.47
N ASN A 56 -3.20 -1.39 0.26
CA ASN A 56 -3.56 -2.77 0.63
C ASN A 56 -3.81 -3.65 -0.59
N ARG A 57 -4.48 -3.12 -1.63
CA ARG A 57 -4.68 -3.85 -2.89
C ARG A 57 -3.35 -4.15 -3.57
N LEU A 58 -2.47 -3.15 -3.67
CA LEU A 58 -1.15 -3.34 -4.28
C LEU A 58 -0.30 -4.35 -3.50
N SER A 59 -0.33 -4.33 -2.16
CA SER A 59 0.34 -5.33 -1.33
C SER A 59 -0.22 -6.73 -1.59
N ALA A 60 -1.54 -6.88 -1.65
CA ALA A 60 -2.17 -8.16 -1.95
C ALA A 60 -1.79 -8.68 -3.36
N GLU A 61 -1.71 -7.79 -4.35
CA GLU A 61 -1.25 -8.14 -5.70
C GLU A 61 0.23 -8.57 -5.70
N CYS A 62 1.09 -7.88 -4.96
CA CYS A 62 2.49 -8.28 -4.80
C CYS A 62 2.63 -9.66 -4.14
N ASP A 63 1.84 -9.93 -3.09
CA ASP A 63 1.87 -11.22 -2.39
C ASP A 63 1.37 -12.36 -3.30
N ALA A 64 0.31 -12.12 -4.07
CA ALA A 64 -0.17 -13.08 -5.07
C ALA A 64 0.89 -13.37 -6.14
N LEU A 65 1.52 -12.33 -6.69
CA LEU A 65 2.56 -12.48 -7.70
C LEU A 65 3.79 -13.23 -7.14
N LYS A 66 4.15 -12.95 -5.89
CA LYS A 66 5.24 -13.67 -5.21
C LYS A 66 4.92 -15.15 -5.04
N HIS A 67 3.68 -15.47 -4.63
CA HIS A 67 3.23 -16.85 -4.52
C HIS A 67 3.29 -17.58 -5.86
N ASP A 68 2.93 -16.92 -6.95
CA ASP A 68 3.02 -17.50 -8.30
C ASP A 68 4.48 -17.78 -8.69
N VAL A 69 5.39 -16.83 -8.46
CA VAL A 69 6.82 -17.03 -8.71
C VAL A 69 7.37 -18.21 -7.92
N ASP A 70 7.06 -18.28 -6.62
CA ASP A 70 7.52 -19.38 -5.75
C ASP A 70 6.95 -20.73 -6.25
N SER A 71 5.68 -20.76 -6.65
CA SER A 71 5.04 -21.95 -7.22
C SER A 71 5.71 -22.41 -8.51
N LEU A 72 6.00 -21.48 -9.44
CA LEU A 72 6.74 -21.79 -10.66
C LEU A 72 8.14 -22.32 -10.36
N HIS A 73 8.81 -21.77 -9.35
CA HIS A 73 10.14 -22.24 -8.95
C HIS A 73 10.11 -23.68 -8.44
N VAL A 74 9.13 -24.01 -7.60
CA VAL A 74 8.91 -25.38 -7.11
C VAL A 74 8.63 -26.34 -8.26
N LEU A 75 7.74 -25.96 -9.20
CA LEU A 75 7.44 -26.78 -10.37
C LEU A 75 8.65 -27.00 -11.26
N ASN A 76 9.44 -25.96 -11.51
CA ASN A 76 10.67 -26.07 -12.29
C ASN A 76 11.66 -27.03 -11.64
N GLN A 77 11.83 -26.93 -10.33
CA GLN A 77 12.72 -27.83 -9.57
C GLN A 77 12.24 -29.27 -9.62
N SER A 78 10.93 -29.49 -9.52
CA SER A 78 10.32 -30.83 -9.68
C SER A 78 10.59 -31.40 -11.06
N LEU A 79 10.35 -30.63 -12.13
CA LEU A 79 10.60 -31.04 -13.50
C LEU A 79 12.08 -31.36 -13.77
N ARG A 80 12.99 -30.55 -13.24
CA ARG A 80 14.43 -30.82 -13.31
C ARG A 80 14.79 -32.13 -12.63
N THR A 81 14.25 -32.36 -11.43
CA THR A 81 14.47 -33.59 -10.67
C THR A 81 13.96 -34.80 -11.45
N GLU A 82 12.77 -34.71 -12.05
CA GLU A 82 12.21 -35.78 -12.86
C GLU A 82 13.02 -36.03 -14.13
N SER A 83 13.46 -34.97 -14.80
CA SER A 83 14.35 -35.06 -15.96
C SER A 83 15.65 -35.79 -15.61
N TYR A 84 16.30 -35.41 -14.51
CA TYR A 84 17.51 -36.12 -14.03
C TYR A 84 17.22 -37.57 -13.68
N ARG A 85 16.07 -37.86 -13.06
CA ARG A 85 15.65 -39.24 -12.79
C ARG A 85 15.46 -40.04 -14.09
N LEU A 86 14.84 -39.45 -15.11
CA LEU A 86 14.60 -40.08 -16.41
C LEU A 86 15.90 -40.34 -17.17
N GLN A 87 16.82 -39.37 -17.14
CA GLN A 87 18.14 -39.41 -17.79
C GLN A 87 19.19 -40.19 -16.99
N SER A 88 18.89 -40.56 -15.73
CA SER A 88 19.85 -41.23 -14.87
C SER A 88 20.41 -42.48 -15.56
N ALA A 89 21.75 -42.57 -15.58
CA ALA A 89 22.45 -43.70 -16.19
C ALA A 89 22.01 -45.03 -15.55
N GLU A 90 21.68 -45.04 -14.26
CA GLU A 90 21.11 -46.19 -13.55
C GLU A 90 19.78 -46.67 -14.16
N ARG A 91 18.89 -45.76 -14.57
CA ARG A 91 17.63 -46.13 -15.22
C ARG A 91 17.87 -46.63 -16.64
N VAL A 92 18.78 -45.99 -17.38
CA VAL A 92 19.14 -46.39 -18.74
C VAL A 92 19.76 -47.79 -18.73
N THR A 93 20.75 -48.02 -17.87
CA THR A 93 21.43 -49.32 -17.72
C THR A 93 20.47 -50.41 -17.28
N ARG A 94 19.57 -50.15 -16.32
CA ARG A 94 18.52 -51.07 -15.90
C ARG A 94 17.56 -51.44 -17.05
N ILE A 95 17.10 -50.46 -17.83
CA ILE A 95 16.25 -50.74 -19.00
C ILE A 95 17.02 -51.58 -20.03
N ALA A 96 18.30 -51.27 -20.27
CA ALA A 96 19.14 -52.01 -21.21
C ALA A 96 19.38 -53.47 -20.76
N THR A 97 19.59 -53.72 -19.47
CA THR A 97 19.75 -55.09 -18.94
C THR A 97 18.42 -55.83 -18.88
N GLU A 98 17.39 -55.26 -18.25
CA GLU A 98 16.12 -55.96 -17.98
C GLU A 98 15.25 -56.14 -19.22
N LYS A 99 15.18 -55.13 -20.10
CA LYS A 99 14.27 -55.17 -21.26
C LYS A 99 14.97 -55.53 -22.57
N LEU A 100 16.24 -55.19 -22.71
CA LEU A 100 17.00 -55.39 -23.95
C LEU A 100 18.04 -56.52 -23.82
N GLY A 101 18.22 -57.11 -22.64
CA GLY A 101 19.16 -58.22 -22.40
C GLY A 101 20.62 -57.84 -22.62
N MET A 102 20.95 -56.54 -22.59
CA MET A 102 22.31 -56.06 -22.81
C MET A 102 23.18 -56.31 -21.58
N ILE A 103 24.45 -56.67 -21.78
CA ILE A 103 25.43 -56.91 -20.70
C ILE A 103 26.47 -55.79 -20.77
N ALA A 104 26.82 -55.22 -19.63
CA ALA A 104 27.84 -54.18 -19.56
C ALA A 104 29.24 -54.76 -19.88
N PRO A 105 30.03 -54.12 -20.76
CA PRO A 105 31.41 -54.55 -21.02
C PRO A 105 32.29 -54.43 -19.77
N GLU A 106 33.20 -55.38 -19.55
CA GLU A 106 34.12 -55.37 -18.40
C GLU A 106 35.25 -54.32 -18.50
N GLU A 107 35.61 -53.91 -19.73
CA GLU A 107 36.65 -52.91 -19.97
C GLU A 107 36.05 -51.59 -20.48
N ALA A 108 36.51 -50.48 -19.89
CA ALA A 108 36.14 -49.15 -20.34
C ALA A 108 36.72 -48.90 -21.75
N PRO A 109 35.95 -48.29 -22.66
CA PRO A 109 36.40 -48.07 -24.04
C PRO A 109 37.64 -47.18 -24.06
N THR A 110 38.73 -47.68 -24.65
CA THR A 110 39.96 -46.93 -24.88
C THR A 110 39.75 -45.94 -26.02
N ILE A 111 39.90 -44.66 -25.71
CA ILE A 111 39.85 -43.58 -26.70
C ILE A 111 41.16 -43.64 -27.49
N LEU A 112 41.10 -43.98 -28.78
CA LEU A 112 42.23 -43.83 -29.67
C LEU A 112 42.43 -42.34 -29.91
N ALA A 113 43.42 -41.74 -29.25
CA ALA A 113 43.85 -40.39 -29.56
C ALA A 113 44.57 -40.42 -30.92
N GLU A 114 44.00 -39.73 -31.90
CA GLU A 114 44.61 -39.46 -33.22
C GLU A 114 45.61 -38.31 -33.12
#